data_AF-A0AAW6E9H6-F1
#
_entry.id   AF-A0AAW6E9H6-F1
#
_cell.length_a   1.000
_cell.length_b   1.000
_cell.length_c   1.000
_cell.angle_alpha   90.00
_cell.angle_beta   90.00
_cell.angle_gamma   90.00
#
_symmetry.space_group_name_H-M   'P 1'
#
loop_
_entity.id
_entity.type
_entity.pdbx_description
1 polymer ?
#
loop_
_entity_poly.entity_id
_entity_poly.type
_entity_poly.pdbx_seq_one_letter_code
_entity_poly.pdbx_strand_id
1 'polypeptide(L)'
;MKKKSLFKRLSSVALAFLLSLSALTQGITASAFSDKNQATQQWLSTWSYDFRGSGLPKGYDIETGKYNDTHFTGYFASEVPYFTTSDNNYAYCINFDKLHNSGTVSKQQTLNDYMKNGHIPDDMQYQIKEFCIYSYKGKTQYGYSKDTELCASSVMSQAVSARFFDESTTGLSSNETKLLNAYSYNGSNASSHHNDLVDCYKKMKSEMLSHYDVPSGTSNNKSIIGKKATYPAKYDVKTGKWTATVKLDSSLSQFSVSKPNAVTSQKSGSQIILTADNEKDLKNTVITITKTKGKYVEHIDECSPLILSGGSDVQEMVVSCYEDKDPVKAYFKLKIDMPTGNADLEKNFIDFFGNEE
;
A
#
# COMPACT_ATOMS: atom_id res chain seq x y z
N MET A 1 -49.32 30.54 -2.83
CA MET A 1 -47.92 30.29 -3.28
C MET A 1 -46.95 30.05 -2.10
N LYS A 2 -47.16 29.03 -1.24
CA LYS A 2 -46.23 28.72 -0.11
C LYS A 2 -45.66 27.29 -0.09
N LYS A 3 -46.04 26.39 -1.01
CA LYS A 3 -45.54 25.00 -1.05
C LYS A 3 -44.17 24.79 -1.71
N LYS A 4 -43.71 25.71 -2.57
CA LYS A 4 -42.45 25.55 -3.34
C LYS A 4 -41.16 25.80 -2.52
N SER A 5 -41.20 26.52 -1.39
CA SER A 5 -39.99 26.80 -0.60
C SER A 5 -39.64 25.71 0.41
N LEU A 6 -40.64 24.97 0.92
CA LEU A 6 -40.41 23.88 1.87
C LEU A 6 -39.70 22.69 1.22
N PHE A 7 -40.10 22.35 -0.01
CA PHE A 7 -39.49 21.25 -0.78
C PHE A 7 -38.02 21.52 -1.14
N LYS A 8 -37.69 22.77 -1.51
CA LYS A 8 -36.29 23.17 -1.75
C LYS A 8 -35.46 23.10 -0.46
N ARG A 9 -36.01 23.54 0.68
CA ARG A 9 -35.31 23.48 1.98
C ARG A 9 -35.10 22.03 2.45
N LEU A 10 -36.08 21.15 2.27
CA LEU A 10 -35.98 19.73 2.61
C LEU A 10 -34.99 18.98 1.70
N SER A 11 -34.99 19.24 0.39
CA SER A 11 -33.98 18.67 -0.52
C SER A 11 -32.56 19.13 -0.22
N SER A 12 -32.37 20.41 0.16
CA SER A 12 -31.05 20.91 0.56
C SER A 12 -30.54 20.27 1.85
N VAL A 13 -31.40 20.04 2.83
CA VAL A 13 -31.05 19.36 4.09
C VAL A 13 -30.77 17.88 3.84
N ALA A 14 -31.56 17.19 3.02
CA ALA A 14 -31.32 15.79 2.67
C ALA A 14 -30.00 15.58 1.90
N LEU A 15 -29.66 16.51 0.99
CA LEU A 15 -28.39 16.46 0.26
C LEU A 15 -27.19 16.78 1.17
N ALA A 16 -27.34 17.73 2.10
CA ALA A 16 -26.33 18.00 3.12
C ALA A 16 -26.14 16.83 4.09
N PHE A 17 -27.22 16.11 4.43
CA PHE A 17 -27.17 14.90 5.26
C PHE A 17 -26.53 13.72 4.53
N LEU A 18 -26.80 13.55 3.23
CA LEU A 18 -26.13 12.54 2.39
C LEU A 18 -24.64 12.84 2.21
N LEU A 19 -24.27 14.12 2.01
CA LEU A 19 -22.88 14.54 1.93
C LEU A 19 -22.17 14.42 3.29
N SER A 20 -22.85 14.70 4.41
CA SER A 20 -22.29 14.48 5.75
C SER A 20 -22.18 13.00 6.10
N LEU A 21 -23.12 12.14 5.66
CA LEU A 21 -23.01 10.69 5.81
C LEU A 21 -21.84 10.12 4.98
N SER A 22 -21.61 10.62 3.76
CA SER A 22 -20.44 10.21 2.97
C SER A 22 -19.10 10.67 3.57
N ALA A 23 -19.11 11.76 4.35
CA ALA A 23 -17.96 12.23 5.11
C ALA A 23 -17.80 11.52 6.47
N LEU A 24 -18.89 10.99 7.04
CA LEU A 24 -18.90 10.21 8.28
C LEU A 24 -18.54 8.73 8.06
N THR A 25 -18.63 8.20 6.83
CA THR A 25 -18.14 6.84 6.51
C THR A 25 -16.63 6.76 6.29
N GLN A 26 -15.93 7.89 6.28
CA GLN A 26 -14.45 7.95 6.31
C GLN A 26 -13.93 8.55 7.63
N GLY A 27 -14.78 8.56 8.66
CA GLY A 27 -14.38 8.86 10.02
C GLY A 27 -13.54 7.71 10.53
N ILE A 28 -12.25 8.00 10.76
CA ILE A 28 -11.23 7.23 11.47
C ILE A 28 -11.86 6.38 12.58
N THR A 29 -12.28 5.15 12.27
CA THR A 29 -12.30 4.09 13.27
C THR A 29 -10.86 3.61 13.30
N ALA A 30 -10.06 4.14 14.23
CA ALA A 30 -8.90 3.41 14.69
C ALA A 30 -9.45 2.13 15.31
N SER A 31 -9.59 1.09 14.48
CA SER A 31 -10.12 -0.20 14.89
C SER A 31 -9.08 -0.79 15.82
N ALA A 32 -9.26 -0.61 17.13
CA ALA A 32 -8.42 -1.23 18.13
C ALA A 32 -8.53 -2.75 17.91
N PHE A 33 -7.47 -3.35 17.38
CA PHE A 33 -7.42 -4.78 17.19
C PHE A 33 -7.35 -5.46 18.56
N SER A 34 -8.00 -6.63 18.69
CA SER A 34 -7.90 -7.43 19.91
C SER A 34 -6.46 -7.88 20.14
N ASP A 35 -5.98 -7.87 21.39
CA ASP A 35 -4.64 -8.38 21.76
C ASP A 35 -4.52 -9.91 21.58
N LYS A 36 -5.64 -10.57 21.26
CA LYS A 36 -5.78 -12.00 21.00
C LYS A 36 -6.60 -12.26 19.75
N ASN A 37 -6.20 -13.27 18.99
CA ASN A 37 -6.97 -13.77 17.85
C ASN A 37 -6.79 -15.28 17.72
N GLN A 38 -7.58 -15.93 16.89
CA GLN A 38 -7.44 -17.34 16.55
C GLN A 38 -7.31 -17.47 15.04
N ALA A 39 -6.40 -18.33 14.57
CA ALA A 39 -6.33 -18.70 13.16
C ALA A 39 -6.78 -20.15 12.98
N THR A 40 -7.62 -20.36 11.97
CA THR A 40 -8.06 -21.68 11.52
C THR A 40 -7.33 -22.02 10.23
N GLN A 41 -6.70 -23.20 10.20
CA GLN A 41 -6.07 -23.70 8.99
C GLN A 41 -7.14 -24.20 8.02
N GLN A 42 -6.96 -23.81 6.76
CA GLN A 42 -7.74 -24.21 5.62
C GLN A 42 -6.82 -24.88 4.60
N TRP A 43 -7.42 -25.62 3.67
CA TRP A 43 -6.68 -26.39 2.68
C TRP A 43 -7.12 -26.01 1.27
N LEU A 44 -6.13 -25.68 0.44
CA LEU A 44 -6.32 -25.45 -0.99
C LEU A 44 -6.02 -26.76 -1.73
N SER A 45 -7.04 -27.60 -1.88
CA SER A 45 -6.92 -28.95 -2.46
C SER A 45 -6.55 -28.97 -3.94
N THR A 46 -6.72 -27.84 -4.63
CA THR A 46 -6.34 -27.64 -6.04
C THR A 46 -4.84 -27.50 -6.24
N TRP A 47 -4.05 -27.33 -5.18
CA TRP A 47 -2.61 -27.16 -5.24
C TRP A 47 -1.88 -28.05 -4.25
N SER A 48 -0.70 -28.52 -4.62
CA SER A 48 0.25 -29.25 -3.77
C SER A 48 1.64 -28.62 -3.84
N TYR A 49 2.55 -29.02 -2.95
CA TYR A 49 3.96 -28.67 -3.05
C TYR A 49 4.88 -29.83 -2.67
N ASP A 50 6.00 -29.95 -3.36
CA ASP A 50 7.07 -30.91 -3.07
C ASP A 50 8.43 -30.21 -3.08
N PHE A 51 9.00 -29.99 -1.90
CA PHE A 51 10.32 -29.37 -1.77
C PHE A 51 11.47 -30.38 -1.90
N ARG A 52 11.18 -31.68 -1.92
CA ARG A 52 12.21 -32.72 -2.03
C ARG A 52 12.88 -32.64 -3.40
N GLY A 53 14.20 -32.45 -3.41
CA GLY A 53 14.96 -32.34 -4.65
C GLY A 53 14.75 -31.02 -5.41
N SER A 54 14.06 -30.03 -4.84
CA SER A 54 13.88 -28.70 -5.42
C SER A 54 15.19 -27.92 -5.59
N GLY A 55 16.23 -28.30 -4.84
CA GLY A 55 17.50 -27.58 -4.79
C GLY A 55 17.42 -26.23 -4.06
N LEU A 56 16.35 -25.99 -3.29
CA LEU A 56 16.25 -24.87 -2.37
C LEU A 56 17.24 -25.04 -1.22
N PRO A 57 17.86 -23.95 -0.72
CA PRO A 57 18.62 -23.98 0.51
C PRO A 57 17.68 -24.05 1.73
N LYS A 58 18.27 -24.14 2.93
CA LYS A 58 17.52 -23.94 4.17
C LYS A 58 16.95 -22.53 4.21
N GLY A 59 15.70 -22.40 4.65
CA GLY A 59 15.04 -21.11 4.84
C GLY A 59 15.57 -20.37 6.06
N TYR A 60 15.31 -19.07 6.10
CA TYR A 60 15.50 -18.25 7.28
C TYR A 60 14.45 -18.57 8.34
N ASP A 61 14.88 -18.72 9.58
CA ASP A 61 14.08 -18.95 10.77
C ASP A 61 14.05 -17.65 11.59
N ILE A 62 12.86 -17.05 11.69
CA ILE A 62 12.64 -15.77 12.37
C ILE A 62 12.77 -15.87 13.90
N GLU A 63 12.65 -17.07 14.47
CA GLU A 63 12.79 -17.33 15.90
C GLU A 63 14.25 -17.43 16.31
N THR A 64 15.12 -17.97 15.45
CA THR A 64 16.55 -18.15 15.76
C THR A 64 17.49 -17.17 15.05
N GLY A 65 16.99 -16.47 14.03
CA GLY A 65 17.75 -15.53 13.20
C GLY A 65 18.78 -16.20 12.30
N LYS A 66 18.58 -17.48 11.93
CA LYS A 66 19.54 -18.31 11.18
C LYS A 66 18.89 -18.98 9.97
N TYR A 67 19.72 -19.49 9.07
CA TYR A 67 19.29 -20.29 7.92
C TYR A 67 19.25 -21.78 8.26
N ASN A 68 18.30 -22.17 9.10
CA ASN A 68 18.15 -23.53 9.64
C ASN A 68 16.77 -24.15 9.40
N ASP A 69 15.82 -23.44 8.79
CA ASP A 69 14.54 -24.02 8.38
C ASP A 69 14.79 -25.09 7.31
N THR A 70 14.57 -26.35 7.68
CA THR A 70 14.76 -27.50 6.78
C THR A 70 13.53 -27.88 5.99
N HIS A 71 12.37 -27.26 6.24
CA HIS A 71 11.10 -27.57 5.60
C HIS A 71 11.21 -27.45 4.08
N PHE A 72 11.87 -26.39 3.61
CA PHE A 72 12.15 -26.13 2.19
C PHE A 72 13.11 -27.11 1.51
N THR A 73 13.67 -28.07 2.23
CA THR A 73 14.65 -29.03 1.68
C THR A 73 14.15 -30.46 1.58
N GLY A 74 13.04 -30.79 2.25
CA GLY A 74 12.63 -32.18 2.39
C GLY A 74 11.15 -32.45 2.63
N TYR A 75 10.31 -31.41 2.71
CA TYR A 75 8.88 -31.58 2.99
C TYR A 75 8.02 -31.67 1.72
N PHE A 76 6.88 -32.33 1.85
CA PHE A 76 5.86 -32.48 0.82
C PHE A 76 4.48 -32.37 1.46
N ALA A 77 3.54 -31.71 0.78
CA ALA A 77 2.12 -31.78 1.10
C ALA A 77 1.27 -31.89 -0.17
N SER A 78 0.21 -32.70 -0.09
CA SER A 78 -0.77 -32.86 -1.16
C SER A 78 -1.70 -31.65 -1.32
N GLU A 79 -1.71 -30.74 -0.34
CA GLU A 79 -2.58 -29.57 -0.27
C GLU A 79 -1.79 -28.36 0.25
N VAL A 80 -2.04 -27.18 -0.31
CA VAL A 80 -1.41 -25.94 0.17
C VAL A 80 -2.22 -25.40 1.36
N PRO A 81 -1.60 -25.17 2.53
CA PRO A 81 -2.29 -24.54 3.65
C PRO A 81 -2.47 -23.04 3.41
N TYR A 82 -3.61 -22.51 3.84
CA TYR A 82 -3.82 -21.09 4.06
C TYR A 82 -4.67 -20.92 5.33
N PHE A 83 -4.81 -19.71 5.83
CA PHE A 83 -5.45 -19.53 7.12
C PHE A 83 -6.42 -18.38 7.13
N THR A 84 -7.42 -18.49 8.01
CA THR A 84 -8.43 -17.47 8.26
C THR A 84 -8.53 -17.19 9.75
N THR A 85 -8.61 -15.93 10.14
CA THR A 85 -8.77 -15.56 11.56
C THR A 85 -10.22 -15.60 12.01
N SER A 86 -10.48 -15.56 13.32
CA SER A 86 -11.85 -15.43 13.85
C SER A 86 -12.54 -14.12 13.44
N ASP A 87 -11.76 -13.13 13.03
CA ASP A 87 -12.26 -11.86 12.46
C ASP A 87 -12.55 -11.95 10.95
N ASN A 88 -12.48 -13.15 10.36
CA ASN A 88 -12.63 -13.42 8.92
C ASN A 88 -11.55 -12.78 8.03
N ASN A 89 -10.37 -12.48 8.58
CA ASN A 89 -9.23 -12.02 7.80
C ASN A 89 -8.41 -13.21 7.29
N TYR A 90 -7.68 -13.01 6.19
CA TYR A 90 -6.72 -14.00 5.71
C TYR A 90 -5.42 -13.87 6.52
N ALA A 91 -4.77 -15.00 6.77
CA ALA A 91 -3.48 -15.04 7.42
C ALA A 91 -2.54 -15.99 6.69
N TYR A 92 -1.26 -15.63 6.67
CA TYR A 92 -0.23 -16.38 5.97
C TYR A 92 0.94 -16.65 6.91
N CYS A 93 1.46 -17.86 6.82
CA CYS A 93 2.56 -18.32 7.64
C CYS A 93 3.86 -17.55 7.30
N ILE A 94 4.56 -17.11 8.35
CA ILE A 94 5.90 -16.52 8.26
C ILE A 94 6.97 -17.37 8.98
N ASN A 95 6.61 -18.57 9.46
CA ASN A 95 7.54 -19.54 10.02
C ASN A 95 7.11 -20.97 9.65
N PHE A 96 7.59 -21.45 8.49
CA PHE A 96 6.95 -22.57 7.79
C PHE A 96 7.30 -23.95 8.37
N ASP A 97 8.41 -24.08 9.10
CA ASP A 97 8.80 -25.34 9.76
C ASP A 97 8.03 -25.65 11.05
N LYS A 98 7.28 -24.68 11.59
CA LYS A 98 6.44 -24.84 12.78
C LYS A 98 5.05 -25.36 12.44
N LEU A 99 4.50 -26.16 13.35
CA LEU A 99 3.13 -26.63 13.26
C LEU A 99 2.14 -25.53 13.68
N HIS A 100 1.02 -25.44 12.97
CA HIS A 100 -0.10 -24.61 13.38
C HIS A 100 -1.12 -25.43 14.18
N ASN A 101 -1.53 -24.91 15.34
CA ASN A 101 -2.60 -25.51 16.15
C ASN A 101 -3.92 -24.78 15.89
N SER A 102 -4.70 -25.28 14.92
CA SER A 102 -5.94 -24.65 14.45
C SER A 102 -6.92 -24.31 15.59
N GLY A 103 -7.38 -23.06 15.63
CA GLY A 103 -8.32 -22.56 16.65
C GLY A 103 -7.68 -22.16 17.99
N THR A 104 -6.36 -22.28 18.12
CA THR A 104 -5.65 -21.85 19.34
C THR A 104 -5.59 -20.32 19.42
N VAL A 105 -5.88 -19.79 20.61
CA VAL A 105 -5.75 -18.35 20.88
C VAL A 105 -4.27 -17.96 20.86
N SER A 106 -3.92 -17.08 19.92
CA SER A 106 -2.60 -16.50 19.75
C SER A 106 -2.58 -15.06 20.24
N LYS A 107 -1.41 -14.60 20.71
CA LYS A 107 -1.18 -13.18 20.97
C LYS A 107 -1.12 -12.45 19.63
N GLN A 108 -1.92 -11.42 19.48
CA GLN A 108 -1.94 -10.55 18.31
C GLN A 108 -1.22 -9.24 18.65
N GLN A 109 -0.24 -8.85 17.83
CA GLN A 109 0.58 -7.66 18.08
C GLN A 109 1.00 -6.98 16.77
N THR A 110 1.40 -5.71 16.86
CA THR A 110 1.93 -4.99 15.70
C THR A 110 3.28 -5.58 15.27
N LEU A 111 3.68 -5.39 14.00
CA LEU A 111 5.02 -5.77 13.53
C LEU A 111 6.12 -5.12 14.39
N ASN A 112 5.95 -3.84 14.75
CA ASN A 112 6.91 -3.12 15.61
C ASN A 112 7.07 -3.76 16.99
N ASP A 113 5.99 -4.29 17.58
CA ASP A 113 6.06 -4.98 18.86
C ASP A 113 6.67 -6.38 18.74
N TYR A 114 6.37 -7.08 17.64
CA TYR A 114 6.98 -8.39 17.36
C TYR A 114 8.50 -8.29 17.18
N MET A 115 8.96 -7.26 16.46
CA MET A 115 10.39 -6.99 16.22
C MET A 115 11.22 -6.79 17.50
N LYS A 116 10.59 -6.44 18.64
CA LYS A 116 11.33 -6.28 19.90
C LYS A 116 11.89 -7.60 20.42
N ASN A 117 11.29 -8.74 20.02
CA ASN A 117 11.67 -10.07 20.49
C ASN A 117 12.02 -11.05 19.35
N GLY A 118 11.64 -10.74 18.11
CA GLY A 118 11.95 -11.57 16.94
C GLY A 118 13.23 -11.15 16.22
N HIS A 119 13.74 -12.04 15.36
CA HIS A 119 14.91 -11.76 14.51
C HIS A 119 14.47 -11.41 13.09
N ILE A 120 13.67 -10.35 12.90
CA ILE A 120 13.29 -9.89 11.55
C ILE A 120 14.30 -8.86 11.02
N PRO A 121 15.06 -9.16 9.96
CA PRO A 121 15.95 -8.19 9.30
C PRO A 121 15.19 -6.98 8.72
N ASP A 122 15.86 -5.83 8.60
CA ASP A 122 15.23 -4.58 8.15
C ASP A 122 14.55 -4.69 6.78
N ASP A 123 15.18 -5.36 5.81
CA ASP A 123 14.61 -5.63 4.48
C ASP A 123 13.33 -6.45 4.57
N MET A 124 13.33 -7.51 5.40
CA MET A 124 12.16 -8.35 5.61
C MET A 124 10.98 -7.59 6.23
N GLN A 125 11.23 -6.58 7.07
CA GLN A 125 10.16 -5.76 7.65
C GLN A 125 9.37 -5.00 6.58
N TYR A 126 10.06 -4.45 5.58
CA TYR A 126 9.40 -3.78 4.44
C TYR A 126 8.62 -4.79 3.61
N GLN A 127 9.24 -5.93 3.31
CA GLN A 127 8.61 -7.01 2.54
C GLN A 127 7.34 -7.55 3.23
N ILE A 128 7.32 -7.68 4.55
CA ILE A 128 6.11 -8.10 5.30
C ILE A 128 4.99 -7.06 5.19
N LYS A 129 5.32 -5.76 5.26
CA LYS A 129 4.33 -4.68 5.10
C LYS A 129 3.74 -4.69 3.69
N GLU A 130 4.60 -4.72 2.68
CA GLU A 130 4.23 -4.76 1.26
C GLU A 130 3.41 -6.02 0.94
N PHE A 131 3.83 -7.17 1.45
CA PHE A 131 3.09 -8.42 1.32
C PHE A 131 1.69 -8.33 1.94
N CYS A 132 1.53 -7.71 3.13
CA CYS A 132 0.17 -7.49 3.67
C CYS A 132 -0.72 -6.70 2.71
N ILE A 133 -0.15 -5.66 2.09
CA ILE A 133 -0.90 -4.77 1.19
C ILE A 133 -1.32 -5.51 -0.08
N TYR A 134 -0.44 -6.36 -0.63
CA TYR A 134 -0.62 -6.93 -1.97
C TYR A 134 -1.05 -8.40 -2.02
N SER A 135 -1.10 -9.09 -0.88
CA SER A 135 -1.61 -10.47 -0.78
C SER A 135 -3.13 -10.55 -1.01
N TYR A 136 -3.60 -11.76 -1.27
CA TYR A 136 -5.02 -12.05 -1.39
C TYR A 136 -5.74 -11.85 -0.04
N LYS A 137 -6.82 -11.07 -0.08
CA LYS A 137 -7.60 -10.64 1.10
C LYS A 137 -9.10 -10.91 0.93
N GLY A 138 -9.44 -12.01 0.27
CA GLY A 138 -10.82 -12.39 -0.02
C GLY A 138 -11.39 -11.84 -1.33
N LYS A 139 -10.62 -11.01 -2.04
CA LYS A 139 -10.96 -10.53 -3.39
C LYS A 139 -9.75 -10.66 -4.31
N THR A 140 -10.01 -11.10 -5.54
CA THR A 140 -9.00 -11.22 -6.59
C THR A 140 -8.64 -9.84 -7.12
N GLN A 141 -7.36 -9.58 -7.37
CA GLN A 141 -6.85 -8.27 -7.79
C GLN A 141 -5.96 -8.33 -9.04
N TYR A 142 -5.46 -9.51 -9.41
CA TYR A 142 -4.45 -9.68 -10.46
C TYR A 142 -5.01 -10.27 -11.75
N GLY A 143 -6.31 -10.57 -11.77
CA GLY A 143 -7.02 -11.12 -12.91
C GLY A 143 -6.92 -12.64 -13.01
N TYR A 144 -6.60 -13.32 -11.91
CA TYR A 144 -6.55 -14.79 -11.85
C TYR A 144 -7.65 -15.35 -10.95
N SER A 145 -7.80 -16.68 -10.95
CA SER A 145 -8.75 -17.35 -10.06
C SER A 145 -8.41 -17.10 -8.59
N LYS A 146 -9.43 -17.21 -7.72
CA LYS A 146 -9.24 -17.18 -6.26
C LYS A 146 -8.13 -18.12 -5.81
N ASP A 147 -8.17 -19.37 -6.27
CA ASP A 147 -7.23 -20.41 -5.89
C ASP A 147 -5.79 -20.07 -6.34
N THR A 148 -5.63 -19.53 -7.54
CA THR A 148 -4.34 -19.07 -8.05
C THR A 148 -3.78 -17.93 -7.21
N GLU A 149 -4.57 -16.89 -6.92
CA GLU A 149 -4.09 -15.73 -6.16
C GLU A 149 -3.82 -16.09 -4.69
N LEU A 150 -4.61 -16.99 -4.12
CA LEU A 150 -4.38 -17.53 -2.77
C LEU A 150 -3.10 -18.37 -2.71
N CYS A 151 -2.90 -19.28 -3.67
CA CYS A 151 -1.67 -20.06 -3.79
C CYS A 151 -0.45 -19.13 -3.95
N ALA A 152 -0.52 -18.17 -4.87
CA ALA A 152 0.55 -17.20 -5.10
C ALA A 152 0.85 -16.36 -3.85
N SER A 153 -0.17 -16.01 -3.05
CA SER A 153 0.03 -15.33 -1.76
C SER A 153 0.74 -16.22 -0.74
N SER A 154 0.40 -17.51 -0.66
CA SER A 154 1.11 -18.47 0.18
C SER A 154 2.57 -18.63 -0.25
N VAL A 155 2.85 -18.76 -1.56
CA VAL A 155 4.23 -18.82 -2.08
C VAL A 155 5.00 -17.54 -1.78
N MET A 156 4.36 -16.36 -1.93
CA MET A 156 4.99 -15.07 -1.62
C MET A 156 5.33 -14.94 -0.13
N SER A 157 4.41 -15.34 0.76
CA SER A 157 4.67 -15.34 2.20
C SER A 157 5.90 -16.17 2.55
N GLN A 158 6.03 -17.36 1.95
CA GLN A 158 7.18 -18.23 2.13
C GLN A 158 8.45 -17.67 1.53
N ALA A 159 8.37 -17.02 0.36
CA ALA A 159 9.52 -16.37 -0.25
C ALA A 159 10.07 -15.26 0.65
N VAL A 160 9.19 -14.44 1.24
CA VAL A 160 9.55 -13.38 2.19
C VAL A 160 10.14 -13.99 3.45
N SER A 161 9.43 -14.92 4.11
CA SER A 161 9.86 -15.46 5.40
C SER A 161 11.16 -16.26 5.31
N ALA A 162 11.33 -17.08 4.27
CA ALA A 162 12.53 -17.87 4.06
C ALA A 162 13.72 -17.06 3.51
N ARG A 163 13.52 -15.76 3.22
CA ARG A 163 14.48 -14.88 2.52
C ARG A 163 14.90 -15.40 1.16
N PHE A 164 13.94 -15.93 0.40
CA PHE A 164 14.10 -16.25 -1.01
C PHE A 164 13.65 -15.11 -1.93
N PHE A 165 12.82 -14.20 -1.44
CA PHE A 165 12.43 -12.98 -2.15
C PHE A 165 13.65 -12.10 -2.44
N ASP A 166 13.87 -11.77 -3.72
CA ASP A 166 15.03 -11.00 -4.17
C ASP A 166 14.59 -9.64 -4.72
N GLU A 167 14.89 -8.59 -3.97
CA GLU A 167 14.58 -7.21 -4.34
C GLU A 167 15.55 -6.60 -5.35
N SER A 168 16.69 -7.24 -5.63
CA SER A 168 17.68 -6.73 -6.58
C SER A 168 17.25 -6.87 -8.04
N THR A 169 16.17 -7.61 -8.31
CA THR A 169 15.65 -7.86 -9.64
C THR A 169 14.12 -7.79 -9.68
N THR A 170 13.59 -7.26 -10.78
CA THR A 170 12.15 -7.31 -11.08
C THR A 170 11.70 -8.67 -11.62
N GLY A 171 12.66 -9.51 -12.02
CA GLY A 171 12.43 -10.90 -12.42
C GLY A 171 12.40 -11.86 -11.23
N LEU A 172 12.38 -13.15 -11.52
CA LEU A 172 12.52 -14.19 -10.50
C LEU A 172 13.99 -14.51 -10.28
N SER A 173 14.43 -14.54 -9.04
CA SER A 173 15.72 -15.11 -8.67
C SER A 173 15.73 -16.63 -8.85
N SER A 174 16.91 -17.23 -8.68
CA SER A 174 17.05 -18.69 -8.70
C SER A 174 16.21 -19.36 -7.60
N ASN A 175 16.17 -18.80 -6.39
CA ASN A 175 15.43 -19.40 -5.28
C ASN A 175 13.91 -19.21 -5.46
N GLU A 176 13.44 -18.05 -5.92
CA GLU A 176 12.02 -17.85 -6.24
C GLU A 176 11.56 -18.80 -7.35
N THR A 177 12.38 -19.00 -8.38
CA THR A 177 12.08 -19.94 -9.47
C THR A 177 11.97 -21.37 -8.95
N LYS A 178 12.90 -21.82 -8.11
CA LYS A 178 12.86 -23.15 -7.48
C LYS A 178 11.65 -23.31 -6.57
N LEU A 179 11.33 -22.27 -5.78
CA LEU A 179 10.18 -22.26 -4.88
C LEU A 179 8.88 -22.41 -5.67
N LEU A 180 8.68 -21.60 -6.72
CA LEU A 180 7.50 -21.69 -7.58
C LEU A 180 7.40 -23.07 -8.23
N ASN A 181 8.50 -23.62 -8.75
CA ASN A 181 8.51 -24.93 -9.40
C ASN A 181 8.27 -26.11 -8.46
N ALA A 182 8.35 -25.90 -7.13
CA ALA A 182 7.96 -26.91 -6.16
C ALA A 182 6.44 -27.04 -6.03
N TYR A 183 5.66 -26.07 -6.52
CA TYR A 183 4.20 -26.08 -6.47
C TYR A 183 3.61 -26.74 -7.72
N SER A 184 2.51 -27.46 -7.54
CA SER A 184 1.83 -28.18 -8.61
C SER A 184 0.32 -28.06 -8.49
N TYR A 185 -0.36 -27.90 -9.62
CA TYR A 185 -1.82 -27.90 -9.69
C TYR A 185 -2.35 -29.34 -9.77
N ASN A 186 -3.26 -29.71 -8.89
CA ASN A 186 -3.78 -31.08 -8.74
C ASN A 186 -4.88 -31.45 -9.75
N GLY A 187 -5.16 -30.58 -10.73
CA GLY A 187 -6.21 -30.78 -11.73
C GLY A 187 -5.71 -30.87 -13.17
N SER A 188 -6.65 -30.86 -14.12
CA SER A 188 -6.35 -30.79 -15.55
C SER A 188 -5.66 -29.47 -15.92
N ASN A 189 -4.90 -29.45 -17.02
CA ASN A 189 -4.17 -28.26 -17.49
C ASN A 189 -3.15 -27.71 -16.48
N ALA A 190 -2.49 -28.59 -15.70
CA ALA A 190 -1.57 -28.19 -14.64
C ALA A 190 -0.50 -27.18 -15.08
N SER A 191 0.06 -27.32 -16.29
CA SER A 191 1.04 -26.38 -16.83
C SER A 191 0.48 -24.97 -17.05
N SER A 192 -0.80 -24.85 -17.47
CA SER A 192 -1.44 -23.55 -17.63
C SER A 192 -1.65 -22.88 -16.28
N HIS A 193 -2.16 -23.63 -15.30
CA HIS A 193 -2.34 -23.11 -13.95
C HIS A 193 -1.01 -22.73 -13.30
N HIS A 194 0.05 -23.49 -13.53
CA HIS A 194 1.40 -23.14 -13.09
C HIS A 194 1.88 -21.82 -13.68
N ASN A 195 1.65 -21.59 -14.98
CA ASN A 195 1.98 -20.31 -15.60
C ASN A 195 1.18 -19.16 -14.97
N ASP A 196 -0.11 -19.37 -14.69
CA ASP A 196 -0.94 -18.38 -13.99
C ASP A 196 -0.42 -18.08 -12.58
N LEU A 197 0.01 -19.09 -11.83
CA LEU A 197 0.65 -18.94 -10.52
C LEU A 197 1.93 -18.08 -10.62
N VAL A 198 2.81 -18.43 -11.56
CA VAL A 198 4.07 -17.70 -11.80
C VAL A 198 3.81 -16.24 -12.18
N ASP A 199 2.86 -15.98 -13.07
CA ASP A 199 2.55 -14.62 -13.51
C ASP A 199 1.82 -13.81 -12.44
N CYS A 200 0.95 -14.45 -11.64
CA CYS A 200 0.35 -13.84 -10.47
C CYS A 200 1.41 -13.44 -9.43
N TYR A 201 2.35 -14.33 -9.12
CA TYR A 201 3.49 -14.06 -8.24
C TYR A 201 4.32 -12.86 -8.74
N LYS A 202 4.64 -12.81 -10.04
CA LYS A 202 5.40 -11.69 -10.64
C LYS A 202 4.65 -10.36 -10.52
N LYS A 203 3.32 -10.35 -10.69
CA LYS A 203 2.52 -9.13 -10.51
C LYS A 203 2.55 -8.67 -9.05
N MET A 204 2.37 -9.57 -8.09
CA MET A 204 2.53 -9.26 -6.66
C MET A 204 3.92 -8.72 -6.35
N LYS A 205 4.98 -9.39 -6.81
CA LYS A 205 6.37 -8.93 -6.64
C LYS A 205 6.57 -7.53 -7.21
N SER A 206 6.07 -7.27 -8.42
CA SER A 206 6.17 -5.94 -9.04
C SER A 206 5.45 -4.86 -8.24
N GLU A 207 4.34 -5.17 -7.57
CA GLU A 207 3.65 -4.22 -6.70
C GLU A 207 4.44 -3.95 -5.42
N MET A 208 4.97 -5.01 -4.78
CA MET A 208 5.80 -4.89 -3.58
C MET A 208 7.03 -4.03 -3.85
N LEU A 209 7.81 -4.35 -4.90
CA LEU A 209 9.04 -3.62 -5.25
C LEU A 209 8.80 -2.14 -5.61
N SER A 210 7.65 -1.83 -6.21
CA SER A 210 7.33 -0.45 -6.61
C SER A 210 6.48 0.29 -5.58
N HIS A 211 6.24 -0.30 -4.41
CA HIS A 211 5.28 0.23 -3.44
C HIS A 211 5.59 1.68 -3.08
N TYR A 212 6.84 1.95 -2.70
CA TYR A 212 7.35 3.25 -2.27
C TYR A 212 7.78 4.20 -3.41
N ASP A 213 7.66 3.79 -4.67
CA ASP A 213 7.96 4.66 -5.81
C ASP A 213 6.98 5.83 -5.86
N VAL A 214 7.53 7.03 -6.06
CA VAL A 214 6.77 8.28 -6.23
C VAL A 214 7.09 8.91 -7.59
N PRO A 215 6.15 9.66 -8.20
CA PRO A 215 6.40 10.29 -9.49
C PRO A 215 7.62 11.22 -9.44
N SER A 216 8.48 11.11 -10.45
CA SER A 216 9.58 12.05 -10.68
C SER A 216 9.05 13.50 -10.78
N GLY A 217 9.80 14.44 -10.20
CA GLY A 217 9.33 15.81 -10.04
C GLY A 217 8.48 16.04 -8.78
N THR A 218 8.48 15.10 -7.83
CA THR A 218 7.90 15.27 -6.50
C THR A 218 8.96 15.16 -5.40
N SER A 219 8.57 15.48 -4.17
CA SER A 219 9.33 15.24 -2.94
C SER A 219 8.62 14.17 -2.10
N ASN A 220 9.38 13.35 -1.39
CA ASN A 220 8.86 12.43 -0.37
C ASN A 220 8.67 13.11 0.99
N ASN A 221 9.12 14.36 1.16
CA ASN A 221 9.04 15.11 2.41
C ASN A 221 8.34 16.45 2.19
N LYS A 222 7.17 16.62 2.84
CA LYS A 222 6.35 17.83 2.76
C LYS A 222 7.10 19.10 3.18
N SER A 223 8.04 18.99 4.10
CA SER A 223 8.79 20.12 4.65
C SER A 223 10.01 20.51 3.81
N ILE A 224 10.47 19.63 2.91
CA ILE A 224 11.67 19.83 2.10
C ILE A 224 11.30 19.65 0.63
N ILE A 225 10.89 20.74 -0.03
CA ILE A 225 10.51 20.73 -1.44
C ILE A 225 11.53 21.51 -2.25
N GLY A 226 12.33 20.78 -3.03
CA GLY A 226 13.35 21.35 -3.91
C GLY A 226 12.78 21.96 -5.20
N LYS A 227 13.66 22.62 -5.95
CA LYS A 227 13.31 23.27 -7.24
C LYS A 227 12.70 22.30 -8.25
N LYS A 228 13.17 21.04 -8.28
CA LYS A 228 12.65 19.99 -9.18
C LYS A 228 11.18 19.63 -8.93
N ALA A 229 10.68 19.87 -7.72
CA ALA A 229 9.30 19.64 -7.31
C ALA A 229 8.53 20.94 -7.08
N THR A 230 8.97 22.04 -7.72
CA THR A 230 8.32 23.34 -7.64
C THR A 230 7.85 23.78 -9.02
N TYR A 231 6.55 24.00 -9.18
CA TYR A 231 5.91 24.28 -10.45
C TYR A 231 5.34 25.70 -10.51
N PRO A 232 5.48 26.39 -11.65
CA PRO A 232 4.94 27.73 -11.83
C PRO A 232 3.41 27.71 -12.01
N ALA A 233 2.73 28.67 -11.40
CA ALA A 233 1.35 29.03 -11.63
C ALA A 233 1.29 30.41 -12.30
N LYS A 234 0.47 30.56 -13.34
CA LYS A 234 0.33 31.78 -14.13
C LYS A 234 -1.12 32.18 -14.23
N TYR A 235 -1.39 33.48 -14.35
CA TYR A 235 -2.72 33.93 -14.67
C TYR A 235 -3.05 33.61 -16.13
N ASP A 236 -4.12 32.84 -16.34
CA ASP A 236 -4.63 32.54 -17.67
C ASP A 236 -5.79 33.49 -18.00
N VAL A 237 -5.50 34.45 -18.88
CA VAL A 237 -6.44 35.50 -19.30
C VAL A 237 -7.69 34.91 -19.96
N LYS A 238 -7.60 33.74 -20.62
CA LYS A 238 -8.74 33.11 -21.30
C LYS A 238 -9.75 32.54 -20.31
N THR A 239 -9.27 31.97 -19.22
CA THR A 239 -10.11 31.34 -18.20
C THR A 239 -10.41 32.29 -17.03
N GLY A 240 -9.67 33.39 -16.91
CA GLY A 240 -9.78 34.36 -15.81
C GLY A 240 -9.27 33.81 -14.46
N LYS A 241 -8.42 32.77 -14.49
CA LYS A 241 -7.98 32.03 -13.30
C LYS A 241 -6.47 31.88 -13.26
N TRP A 242 -5.93 31.76 -12.06
CA TRP A 242 -4.56 31.31 -11.87
C TRP A 242 -4.48 29.81 -12.12
N THR A 243 -3.53 29.38 -12.94
CA THR A 243 -3.40 28.01 -13.44
C THR A 243 -1.96 27.52 -13.30
N ALA A 244 -1.79 26.33 -12.71
CA ALA A 244 -0.53 25.58 -12.74
C ALA A 244 -0.72 24.29 -13.55
N THR A 245 0.19 24.04 -14.48
CA THR A 245 0.26 22.76 -15.21
C THR A 245 1.46 21.98 -14.71
N VAL A 246 1.20 20.83 -14.09
CA VAL A 246 2.21 19.96 -13.49
C VAL A 246 2.30 18.70 -14.35
N LYS A 247 3.46 18.48 -14.99
CA LYS A 247 3.75 17.27 -15.76
C LYS A 247 4.72 16.40 -14.95
N LEU A 248 4.31 15.16 -14.72
CA LEU A 248 5.06 14.12 -14.01
C LEU A 248 5.27 12.94 -14.96
N ASP A 249 5.82 11.83 -14.47
CA ASP A 249 5.87 10.57 -15.22
C ASP A 249 4.54 9.78 -15.15
N SER A 250 4.52 8.60 -15.76
CA SER A 250 3.35 7.73 -15.87
C SER A 250 2.87 7.16 -14.53
N SER A 251 3.72 7.12 -13.50
CA SER A 251 3.33 6.62 -12.18
C SER A 251 2.25 7.50 -11.53
N LEU A 252 2.11 8.78 -11.94
CA LEU A 252 1.01 9.65 -11.50
C LEU A 252 -0.38 9.02 -11.71
N SER A 253 -0.52 8.14 -12.70
CA SER A 253 -1.77 7.40 -12.91
C SER A 253 -2.23 6.69 -11.63
N GLN A 254 -1.30 6.23 -10.79
CA GLN A 254 -1.50 5.50 -9.53
C GLN A 254 -1.88 6.39 -8.32
N PHE A 255 -1.79 7.70 -8.45
CA PHE A 255 -1.95 8.64 -7.33
C PHE A 255 -3.24 9.46 -7.43
N SER A 256 -3.89 9.68 -6.29
CA SER A 256 -4.95 10.68 -6.11
C SER A 256 -4.35 12.04 -5.73
N VAL A 257 -5.09 13.13 -5.97
CA VAL A 257 -4.64 14.51 -5.67
C VAL A 257 -5.44 15.06 -4.49
N SER A 258 -4.74 15.47 -3.43
CA SER A 258 -5.28 16.21 -2.30
C SER A 258 -4.85 17.68 -2.36
N LYS A 259 -5.83 18.58 -2.22
CA LYS A 259 -5.69 20.02 -2.49
C LYS A 259 -6.50 20.86 -1.51
N PRO A 260 -6.16 22.14 -1.30
CA PRO A 260 -7.02 23.07 -0.59
C PRO A 260 -8.38 23.25 -1.29
N ASN A 261 -9.41 23.59 -0.51
CA ASN A 261 -10.79 23.75 -1.03
C ASN A 261 -10.92 24.82 -2.11
N ALA A 262 -10.14 25.91 -2.02
CA ALA A 262 -10.14 27.00 -2.99
C ALA A 262 -9.46 26.64 -4.33
N VAL A 263 -8.79 25.49 -4.41
CA VAL A 263 -8.11 25.01 -5.61
C VAL A 263 -8.98 23.96 -6.28
N THR A 264 -9.06 23.98 -7.61
CA THR A 264 -9.63 22.90 -8.42
C THR A 264 -8.51 22.10 -9.06
N SER A 265 -8.70 20.79 -9.23
CA SER A 265 -7.72 19.91 -9.89
C SER A 265 -8.37 19.09 -10.98
N GLN A 266 -7.69 18.97 -12.11
CA GLN A 266 -8.00 18.00 -13.16
C GLN A 266 -6.75 17.16 -13.42
N LYS A 267 -6.88 15.84 -13.28
CA LYS A 267 -5.78 14.89 -13.54
C LYS A 267 -6.11 14.11 -14.82
N SER A 268 -5.16 14.07 -15.76
CA SER A 268 -5.26 13.24 -16.97
C SER A 268 -3.88 12.69 -17.32
N GLY A 269 -3.77 11.36 -17.40
CA GLY A 269 -2.49 10.69 -17.63
C GLY A 269 -1.42 11.13 -16.62
N SER A 270 -0.31 11.65 -17.15
CA SER A 270 0.83 12.16 -16.38
C SER A 270 0.78 13.67 -16.11
N GLN A 271 -0.39 14.30 -16.25
CA GLN A 271 -0.58 15.73 -16.04
C GLN A 271 -1.64 16.05 -14.99
N ILE A 272 -1.36 17.06 -14.16
CA ILE A 272 -2.32 17.71 -13.26
C ILE A 272 -2.44 19.17 -13.68
N ILE A 273 -3.67 19.65 -13.85
CA ILE A 273 -4.00 21.07 -14.00
C ILE A 273 -4.65 21.52 -12.70
N LEU A 274 -4.07 22.54 -12.07
CA LEU A 274 -4.58 23.15 -10.84
C LEU A 274 -5.01 24.57 -11.12
N THR A 275 -6.22 24.95 -10.72
CA THR A 275 -6.75 26.30 -10.94
C THR A 275 -7.32 26.91 -9.66
N ALA A 276 -7.20 28.23 -9.54
CA ALA A 276 -7.81 29.00 -8.45
C ALA A 276 -8.20 30.40 -8.93
N ASP A 277 -9.16 31.02 -8.24
CA ASP A 277 -9.62 32.38 -8.58
C ASP A 277 -8.63 33.45 -8.07
N ASN A 278 -7.98 33.21 -6.91
CA ASN A 278 -6.98 34.15 -6.36
C ASN A 278 -5.56 33.59 -6.42
N GLU A 279 -4.59 34.47 -6.66
CA GLU A 279 -3.15 34.14 -6.64
C GLU A 279 -2.74 33.44 -5.34
N LYS A 280 -3.19 33.99 -4.20
CA LYS A 280 -2.85 33.52 -2.86
C LYS A 280 -3.21 32.05 -2.60
N ASP A 281 -4.19 31.52 -3.33
CA ASP A 281 -4.66 30.14 -3.15
C ASP A 281 -3.68 29.13 -3.78
N LEU A 282 -2.84 29.57 -4.73
CA LEU A 282 -1.73 28.79 -5.31
C LEU A 282 -0.35 29.22 -4.81
N LYS A 283 -0.19 30.45 -4.32
CA LYS A 283 1.11 30.98 -3.89
C LYS A 283 1.68 30.17 -2.72
N ASN A 284 2.82 29.53 -2.96
CA ASN A 284 3.52 28.68 -1.98
C ASN A 284 2.71 27.48 -1.47
N THR A 285 1.63 27.12 -2.16
CA THR A 285 0.78 25.98 -1.79
C THR A 285 1.51 24.68 -2.04
N VAL A 286 1.49 23.79 -1.05
CA VAL A 286 1.98 22.41 -1.19
C VAL A 286 0.80 21.51 -1.50
N ILE A 287 0.89 20.82 -2.63
CA ILE A 287 -0.07 19.81 -3.06
C ILE A 287 0.45 18.44 -2.62
N THR A 288 -0.45 17.62 -2.09
CA THR A 288 -0.15 16.24 -1.71
C THR A 288 -0.78 15.32 -2.74
N ILE A 289 -0.03 14.36 -3.24
CA ILE A 289 -0.57 13.24 -4.00
C ILE A 289 -0.36 11.96 -3.18
N THR A 290 -1.34 11.06 -3.23
CA THR A 290 -1.37 9.85 -2.40
C THR A 290 -1.57 8.65 -3.30
N LYS A 291 -0.71 7.63 -3.22
CA LYS A 291 -0.85 6.39 -3.98
C LYS A 291 -2.09 5.66 -3.51
N THR A 292 -3.02 5.39 -4.43
CA THR A 292 -4.32 4.78 -4.11
C THR A 292 -4.58 3.51 -4.91
N LYS A 293 -3.69 3.19 -5.86
CA LYS A 293 -3.74 2.00 -6.70
C LYS A 293 -2.34 1.62 -7.15
N GLY A 294 -2.18 0.38 -7.58
CA GLY A 294 -0.93 -0.14 -8.11
C GLY A 294 -0.89 -0.14 -9.63
N LYS A 295 0.06 -0.88 -10.19
CA LYS A 295 0.15 -1.14 -11.63
C LYS A 295 -0.90 -2.16 -12.09
N TYR A 296 -1.19 -3.14 -11.26
CA TYR A 296 -2.09 -4.26 -11.47
C TYR A 296 -3.27 -4.23 -10.50
N VAL A 297 -3.14 -3.59 -9.33
CA VAL A 297 -4.26 -3.48 -8.36
C VAL A 297 -5.00 -2.15 -8.51
N GLU A 298 -6.34 -2.20 -8.51
CA GLU A 298 -7.19 -1.00 -8.69
C GLU A 298 -7.34 -0.16 -7.42
N HIS A 299 -7.13 -0.77 -6.25
CA HIS A 299 -7.21 -0.13 -4.95
C HIS A 299 -6.09 -0.66 -4.05
N ILE A 300 -5.47 0.23 -3.28
CA ILE A 300 -4.56 -0.12 -2.20
C ILE A 300 -5.31 0.09 -0.89
N ASP A 301 -5.54 -1.00 -0.16
CA ASP A 301 -6.09 -0.94 1.19
C ASP A 301 -5.05 -0.32 2.13
N GLU A 302 -5.49 0.50 3.09
CA GLU A 302 -4.63 0.98 4.17
C GLU A 302 -4.35 -0.17 5.17
N CYS A 303 -3.44 -1.09 4.81
CA CYS A 303 -3.00 -2.19 5.68
C CYS A 303 -1.77 -1.80 6.50
N SER A 304 -1.82 -2.06 7.81
CA SER A 304 -0.64 -2.43 8.59
C SER A 304 -0.66 -3.94 8.97
N PRO A 305 0.48 -4.64 9.00
CA PRO A 305 0.54 -6.07 9.33
C PRO A 305 0.37 -6.31 10.84
N LEU A 306 -0.50 -7.25 11.22
CA LEU A 306 -0.51 -7.86 12.57
C LEU A 306 0.17 -9.21 12.54
N ILE A 307 0.85 -9.54 13.63
CA ILE A 307 1.48 -10.84 13.83
C ILE A 307 0.70 -11.62 14.87
N LEU A 308 0.26 -12.83 14.50
CA LEU A 308 -0.18 -13.84 15.47
C LEU A 308 1.04 -14.63 15.91
N SER A 309 1.29 -14.60 17.22
CA SER A 309 2.38 -15.32 17.86
C SER A 309 1.80 -16.23 18.94
N GLY A 310 2.12 -17.53 18.87
CA GLY A 310 1.62 -18.53 19.81
C GLY A 310 2.65 -19.09 20.79
N GLY A 311 3.88 -18.56 20.81
CA GLY A 311 5.01 -19.09 21.60
C GLY A 311 5.95 -19.98 20.75
N SER A 312 6.96 -20.60 21.39
CA SER A 312 8.08 -21.29 20.72
C SER A 312 7.72 -22.47 19.81
N ASP A 313 6.50 -23.01 19.95
CA ASP A 313 6.04 -24.20 19.22
C ASP A 313 4.83 -23.94 18.31
N VAL A 314 4.48 -22.68 18.06
CA VAL A 314 3.31 -22.31 17.26
C VAL A 314 3.72 -21.42 16.11
N GLN A 315 3.34 -21.83 14.91
CA GLN A 315 3.55 -21.10 13.66
C GLN A 315 3.13 -19.63 13.75
N GLU A 316 4.06 -18.71 13.49
CA GLU A 316 3.75 -17.29 13.37
C GLU A 316 3.12 -16.96 12.04
N MET A 317 2.22 -15.97 12.08
CA MET A 317 1.40 -15.63 10.93
C MET A 317 1.26 -14.12 10.81
N VAL A 318 1.33 -13.64 9.58
CA VAL A 318 0.90 -12.28 9.26
C VAL A 318 -0.59 -12.29 8.94
N VAL A 319 -1.37 -11.47 9.64
CA VAL A 319 -2.80 -11.26 9.40
C VAL A 319 -2.98 -10.06 8.50
N SER A 320 -3.84 -10.22 7.51
CA SER A 320 -4.18 -9.13 6.61
C SER A 320 -5.01 -8.07 7.34
N CYS A 321 -4.39 -6.89 7.50
CA CYS A 321 -5.01 -5.58 7.68
C CYS A 321 -5.61 -5.28 9.05
N TYR A 322 -4.91 -4.42 9.80
CA TYR A 322 -5.58 -3.43 10.67
C TYR A 322 -5.40 -2.04 10.09
N GLU A 323 -6.44 -1.21 10.26
CA GLU A 323 -6.49 0.15 9.73
C GLU A 323 -5.61 1.08 10.55
N ASP A 324 -4.34 1.15 10.19
CA ASP A 324 -3.45 2.22 10.64
C ASP A 324 -2.39 2.49 9.56
N LYS A 325 -2.86 3.04 8.43
CA LYS A 325 -2.16 3.69 7.29
C LYS A 325 -0.92 3.01 6.68
N ASP A 326 -0.98 2.75 5.38
CA ASP A 326 0.17 2.99 4.48
C ASP A 326 -0.21 3.38 3.03
N PRO A 327 -0.70 4.60 2.79
CA PRO A 327 -0.69 5.15 1.44
C PRO A 327 0.51 6.08 1.24
N VAL A 328 1.40 5.67 0.32
CA VAL A 328 2.61 6.41 -0.08
C VAL A 328 2.26 7.81 -0.57
N LYS A 329 2.88 8.83 0.02
CA LYS A 329 2.63 10.24 -0.29
C LYS A 329 3.81 10.87 -1.00
N ALA A 330 3.49 11.74 -1.95
CA ALA A 330 4.44 12.62 -2.60
C ALA A 330 3.92 14.06 -2.62
N TYR A 331 4.83 15.01 -2.72
CA TYR A 331 4.54 16.43 -2.55
C TYR A 331 5.15 17.25 -3.68
N PHE A 332 4.44 18.28 -4.12
CA PHE A 332 5.04 19.33 -4.95
C PHE A 332 4.49 20.69 -4.54
N LYS A 333 5.29 21.72 -4.78
CA LYS A 333 4.96 23.11 -4.41
C LYS A 333 4.59 23.90 -5.65
N LEU A 334 3.62 24.79 -5.50
CA LEU A 334 3.31 25.80 -6.49
C LEU A 334 3.99 27.12 -6.14
N LYS A 335 4.48 27.81 -7.16
CA LYS A 335 4.98 29.18 -7.05
C LYS A 335 4.30 30.05 -8.09
N ILE A 336 4.05 31.30 -7.76
CA ILE A 336 3.57 32.26 -8.74
C ILE A 336 4.72 32.63 -9.65
N ASP A 337 4.52 32.47 -10.95
CA ASP A 337 5.47 32.97 -11.95
C ASP A 337 4.99 34.37 -12.34
N MET A 338 5.45 35.36 -11.56
CA MET A 338 5.30 36.77 -11.92
C MET A 338 6.20 37.02 -13.13
N PRO A 339 5.72 37.72 -14.19
CA PRO A 339 6.62 38.28 -15.18
C PRO A 339 7.69 39.10 -14.43
N THR A 340 8.96 38.76 -14.64
CA THR A 340 10.12 39.51 -14.14
C THR A 340 9.92 40.99 -14.51
N GLY A 341 9.49 41.78 -13.52
CA GLY A 341 9.03 43.16 -13.72
C GLY A 341 8.49 43.82 -12.45
N ASN A 342 7.95 43.06 -11.50
CA ASN A 342 7.69 43.55 -10.15
C ASN A 342 8.73 42.96 -9.20
N ALA A 343 9.74 43.76 -8.84
CA ALA A 343 10.51 43.50 -7.64
C ALA A 343 9.52 43.40 -6.46
N ASP A 344 9.57 42.30 -5.71
CA ASP A 344 9.03 42.29 -4.35
C ASP A 344 9.83 43.36 -3.58
N LEU A 345 9.28 44.57 -3.52
CA LEU A 345 9.72 45.58 -2.57
C LEU A 345 9.29 45.05 -1.20
N GLU A 346 10.20 44.37 -0.50
CA GLU A 346 10.13 44.27 0.96
C GLU A 346 10.07 45.70 1.49
N LYS A 347 8.85 46.16 1.80
CA LYS A 347 8.60 47.43 2.47
C LYS A 347 9.07 47.31 3.92
N ASN A 348 10.38 47.42 4.13
CA ASN A 348 10.90 47.89 5.40
C ASN A 348 10.74 49.41 5.43
N PHE A 349 9.56 49.89 5.85
CA PHE A 349 9.40 51.28 6.26
C PHE A 349 10.11 51.44 7.61
N ILE A 350 11.34 51.95 7.57
CA ILE A 350 11.92 52.65 8.71
C ILE A 350 11.41 54.09 8.59
N ASP A 351 10.44 54.45 9.43
CA ASP A 351 10.07 55.85 9.60
C ASP A 351 11.23 56.57 10.31
N PHE A 352 11.82 57.55 9.62
CA PHE A 352 13.01 58.29 10.06
C PHE A 352 12.64 59.61 10.76
N PHE A 353 11.38 59.78 11.19
CA PHE A 353 10.96 60.91 12.00
C PHE A 353 10.52 60.43 13.37
N GLY A 354 11.50 60.23 14.26
CA GLY A 354 11.22 60.29 15.68
C GLY A 354 10.88 61.74 16.05
N ASN A 355 9.65 61.97 16.49
CA ASN A 355 9.30 63.12 17.33
C ASN A 355 8.28 62.65 18.37
N GLU A 356 8.70 62.66 19.63
CA GLU A 356 7.80 62.92 20.75
C GLU A 356 7.76 64.45 20.96
N GLU A 357 6.53 64.96 21.13
CA GLU A 357 6.05 66.36 21.24
C GLU A 357 5.96 67.22 19.98
#